data_AF-W1TYF2-F1
#
_entry.id   AF-W1TYF2-F1
#
_cell.length_a   1.000
_cell.length_b   1.000
_cell.length_c   1.000
_cell.angle_alpha   90.00
_cell.angle_beta   90.00
_cell.angle_gamma   90.00
#
_symmetry.space_group_name_H-M   'P 1'
#
loop_
_entity.id
_entity.type
_entity.pdbx_description
1 polymer ?
#
loop_
_entity_poly.entity_id
_entity_poly.type
_entity_poly.pdbx_seq_one_letter_code
_entity_poly.pdbx_strand_id
1 'polypeptide(L)'
;KYKSYDVGLPFLPNEGHFRSDGEYFYLDNMNRVLPRPLTLRTGLGTELTVTLQTTYTLYQRHAPGTLVTLSVTPRWRGYYEHFNHWLGGERNGRRT
;
A
#
# COMPACT_ATOMS: atom_id res chain seq x y z
N LYS A 1 1.59 -10.00 -9.32
CA LYS A 1 1.14 -11.15 -10.15
C LYS A 1 0.22 -10.61 -11.23
N TYR A 2 0.48 -10.94 -12.48
CA TYR A 2 -0.28 -10.50 -13.64
C TYR A 2 -0.45 -11.67 -14.62
N LYS A 3 -1.61 -11.78 -15.28
CA LYS A 3 -1.84 -12.73 -16.36
C LYS A 3 -1.92 -11.94 -17.66
N SER A 4 -1.04 -12.23 -18.61
CA SER A 4 -1.12 -11.62 -19.94
C SER A 4 -2.16 -12.36 -20.77
N TYR A 5 -3.06 -11.62 -21.42
CA TYR A 5 -4.04 -12.16 -22.35
C TYR A 5 -3.56 -11.91 -23.80
N ASP A 6 -2.32 -12.32 -24.10
CA ASP A 6 -1.62 -12.07 -25.38
C ASP A 6 -1.41 -10.61 -25.78
N VAL A 7 -1.64 -9.68 -24.86
CA VAL A 7 -1.47 -8.23 -25.06
C VAL A 7 -0.10 -7.71 -24.60
N GLY A 8 0.81 -8.61 -24.22
CA GLY A 8 2.09 -8.26 -23.61
C GLY A 8 1.95 -7.85 -22.13
N LEU A 9 3.04 -7.38 -21.54
CA LEU A 9 3.07 -6.84 -20.18
C LEU A 9 2.90 -5.31 -20.22
N PRO A 10 2.05 -4.72 -19.36
CA PRO A 10 1.93 -3.26 -19.25
C PRO A 10 3.10 -2.63 -18.48
N PHE A 11 4.24 -3.32 -18.43
CA PHE A 11 5.38 -2.95 -17.61
C PHE A 11 6.66 -2.99 -18.44
N LEU A 12 7.56 -2.04 -18.22
CA LEU A 12 8.84 -1.98 -18.92
C LEU A 12 9.87 -2.90 -18.24
N PRO A 13 10.82 -3.50 -18.98
CA PRO A 13 11.83 -4.38 -18.41
C PRO A 13 12.69 -3.78 -17.29
N ASN A 14 12.78 -2.45 -17.22
CA ASN A 14 13.55 -1.70 -16.22
C ASN A 14 12.74 -1.34 -14.96
N GLU A 15 11.45 -1.66 -14.89
CA GLU A 15 10.58 -1.37 -13.74
C GLU A 15 10.79 -2.33 -12.57
N GLY A 16 11.56 -3.40 -12.76
CA GLY A 16 11.91 -4.35 -11.72
C GLY A 16 12.45 -5.66 -12.30
N HIS A 17 12.40 -6.72 -11.49
CA HIS A 17 12.79 -8.05 -11.91
C HIS A 17 11.56 -8.87 -12.30
N PHE A 18 11.45 -9.20 -13.58
CA PHE A 18 10.35 -10.03 -14.07
C PHE A 18 10.68 -11.51 -13.93
N ARG A 19 9.74 -12.26 -13.38
CA ARG A 19 9.76 -13.72 -13.35
C ARG A 19 8.47 -14.26 -13.94
N SER A 20 8.56 -15.20 -14.86
CA SER A 20 7.42 -15.95 -15.38
C SER A 20 7.28 -17.28 -14.66
N ASP A 21 6.05 -17.68 -14.35
CA ASP A 21 5.71 -18.99 -13.81
C ASP A 21 4.36 -19.43 -14.42
N GLY A 22 4.45 -20.35 -15.38
CA GLY A 22 3.33 -20.74 -16.24
C GLY A 22 2.72 -19.55 -16.99
N GLU A 23 1.42 -19.36 -16.82
CA GLU A 23 0.66 -18.26 -17.45
C GLU A 23 0.76 -16.92 -16.70
N TYR A 24 1.50 -16.89 -15.58
CA TYR A 24 1.58 -15.73 -14.72
C TYR A 24 2.96 -15.08 -14.78
N PHE A 25 2.96 -13.75 -14.73
CA PHE A 25 4.13 -12.91 -14.57
C PHE A 25 4.13 -12.30 -13.17
N TYR A 26 5.31 -12.29 -12.56
CA TYR A 26 5.61 -11.69 -11.27
C TYR A 26 6.61 -10.57 -11.52
N LEU A 27 6.29 -9.38 -11.02
CA LEU A 27 7.21 -8.25 -11.00
C LEU A 27 7.72 -8.13 -9.57
N ASP A 28 8.93 -8.63 -9.36
CA ASP A 28 9.64 -8.56 -8.10
C ASP A 28 10.57 -7.34 -8.10
N ASN A 29 10.99 -6.90 -6.92
CA ASN A 29 11.97 -5.82 -6.74
C ASN A 29 11.68 -4.58 -7.61
N MET A 30 10.44 -4.07 -7.55
CA MET A 30 10.03 -2.90 -8.32
C MET A 30 10.98 -1.74 -8.08
N ASN A 31 11.59 -1.24 -9.16
CA ASN A 31 12.49 -0.10 -9.16
C ASN A 31 11.70 1.22 -9.12
N ARG A 32 10.87 1.37 -8.08
CA ARG A 32 10.02 2.55 -7.89
C ARG A 32 10.20 3.11 -6.49
N VAL A 33 10.51 4.41 -6.44
CA VAL A 33 10.42 5.16 -5.18
C VAL A 33 8.94 5.32 -4.84
N LEU A 34 8.49 4.63 -3.80
CA LEU A 34 7.13 4.79 -3.29
C LEU A 34 7.01 6.09 -2.50
N PRO A 35 5.90 6.83 -2.66
CA PRO A 35 5.64 8.01 -1.85
C PRO A 35 5.59 7.63 -0.38
N ARG A 36 6.05 8.55 0.47
CA ARG A 36 5.97 8.44 1.93
C ARG A 36 5.13 9.63 2.43
N PRO A 37 3.94 9.40 3.00
CA PRO A 37 3.32 8.10 3.25
C PRO A 37 2.79 7.43 1.96
N LEU A 38 2.65 6.09 1.99
CA LEU A 38 2.08 5.31 0.91
C LEU A 38 0.56 5.23 1.11
N THR A 39 -0.20 5.75 0.16
CA THR A 39 -1.66 5.75 0.22
C THR A 39 -2.23 4.77 -0.80
N LEU A 40 -3.07 3.86 -0.32
CA LEU A 40 -3.71 2.80 -1.10
C LEU A 40 -5.20 2.77 -0.81
N ARG A 41 -6.00 2.16 -1.68
CA ARG A 41 -7.42 1.88 -1.40
C ARG A 41 -7.65 0.39 -1.34
N THR A 42 -8.47 -0.06 -0.39
CA THR A 42 -9.05 -1.40 -0.48
C THR A 42 -9.98 -1.46 -1.70
N GLY A 43 -10.11 -2.62 -2.33
CA GLY A 43 -10.92 -2.75 -3.53
C GLY A 43 -11.37 -4.19 -3.74
N LEU A 44 -12.49 -4.35 -4.45
CA LEU A 44 -12.94 -5.66 -4.90
C LEU A 44 -11.86 -6.26 -5.82
N GLY A 45 -11.40 -7.47 -5.52
CA GLY A 45 -10.29 -8.12 -6.25
C GLY A 45 -8.89 -7.66 -5.84
N THR A 46 -8.75 -6.82 -4.82
CA THR A 46 -7.44 -6.44 -4.25
C THR A 46 -7.33 -6.94 -2.81
N GLU A 47 -6.58 -8.03 -2.62
CA GLU A 47 -6.28 -8.60 -1.29
C GLU A 47 -5.19 -7.76 -0.58
N LEU A 48 -5.51 -6.50 -0.27
CA LEU A 48 -4.57 -5.59 0.36
C LEU A 48 -4.09 -6.17 1.70
N THR A 49 -2.84 -6.61 1.72
CA THR A 49 -2.22 -7.31 2.83
C THR A 49 -0.87 -6.66 3.15
N VAL A 50 -0.61 -6.44 4.44
CA VAL A 50 0.65 -5.89 4.92
C VAL A 50 1.35 -6.95 5.75
N THR A 51 2.56 -7.33 5.34
CA THR A 51 3.40 -8.29 6.05
C THR A 51 4.60 -7.58 6.65
N LEU A 52 4.67 -7.57 7.98
CA LEU A 52 5.84 -7.12 8.74
C LEU A 52 6.43 -8.35 9.46
N GLN A 53 6.33 -8.40 10.80
CA GLN A 53 6.51 -9.63 11.58
C GLN A 53 5.26 -10.51 11.60
N THR A 54 4.10 -9.88 11.38
CA THR A 54 2.79 -10.54 11.28
C THR A 54 2.08 -10.00 10.05
N THR A 55 1.19 -10.83 9.51
CA THR A 55 0.39 -10.51 8.33
C THR A 55 -0.93 -9.85 8.74
N TYR A 56 -1.22 -8.67 8.18
CA TYR A 56 -2.44 -7.91 8.39
C TYR A 56 -3.28 -7.88 7.11
N THR A 57 -4.43 -8.54 7.11
CA THR A 57 -5.39 -8.59 6.00
C THR A 57 -6.30 -7.36 6.01
N LEU A 58 -5.82 -6.23 5.48
CA LEU A 58 -6.55 -4.95 5.52
C LEU A 58 -7.87 -4.99 4.76
N TYR A 59 -7.93 -5.77 3.67
CA TYR A 59 -9.15 -5.93 2.87
C TYR A 59 -10.31 -6.61 3.65
N GLN A 60 -10.03 -7.37 4.71
CA GLN A 60 -11.06 -7.98 5.56
C GLN A 60 -11.50 -7.05 6.69
N ARG A 61 -10.64 -6.09 7.07
CA ARG A 61 -10.87 -5.20 8.22
C ARG A 61 -11.60 -3.91 7.85
N HIS A 62 -11.61 -3.55 6.56
CA HIS A 62 -12.16 -2.29 6.08
C HIS A 62 -13.09 -2.52 4.89
N ALA A 63 -14.14 -1.71 4.79
CA ALA A 63 -15.04 -1.73 3.64
C ALA A 63 -14.26 -1.48 2.32
N PRO A 64 -14.68 -2.06 1.19
CA PRO A 64 -14.11 -1.75 -0.12
C PRO A 64 -14.10 -0.23 -0.39
N GLY A 65 -13.02 0.29 -0.98
CA GLY A 65 -12.83 1.71 -1.29
C GLY A 65 -12.19 2.54 -0.16
N THR A 66 -12.03 1.97 1.03
CA THR A 66 -11.42 2.65 2.19
C THR A 66 -9.99 3.08 1.87
N LEU A 67 -9.68 4.35 2.15
CA LEU A 67 -8.34 4.90 2.00
C LEU A 67 -7.47 4.44 3.17
N VAL A 68 -6.38 3.73 2.86
CA VAL A 68 -5.37 3.29 3.82
C VAL A 68 -4.09 4.07 3.57
N THR A 69 -3.59 4.74 4.60
CA THR A 69 -2.31 5.45 4.55
C THR A 69 -1.30 4.72 5.42
N LEU A 70 -0.25 4.19 4.80
CA LEU A 70 0.85 3.49 5.45
C LEU A 70 2.04 4.45 5.60
N SER A 71 2.54 4.59 6.82
CA SER A 71 3.74 5.37 7.10
C SER A 71 4.68 4.58 8.00
N VAL A 72 5.99 4.76 7.80
CA VAL A 72 7.02 4.20 8.67
C VAL A 72 7.58 5.36 9.49
N THR A 73 7.30 5.36 10.78
CA THR A 73 7.78 6.38 11.71
C THR A 73 8.65 5.75 12.80
N PRO A 74 9.67 6.46 13.31
CA PRO A 74 10.38 6.03 14.51
C PRO A 74 9.40 5.78 15.66
N ARG A 75 9.66 4.75 16.47
CA ARG A 75 8.76 4.31 17.53
C ARG A 75 8.36 5.44 18.49
N TRP A 76 9.31 6.32 18.85
CA TRP A 76 9.04 7.48 19.71
C TRP A 76 8.01 8.44 19.11
N ARG A 77 8.00 8.64 17.79
CA ARG A 77 7.09 9.55 17.10
C ARG A 77 5.68 8.98 16.96
N GLY A 78 5.56 7.68 16.72
CA GLY A 78 4.27 6.99 16.62
C GLY A 78 3.44 7.07 17.90
N TYR A 79 4.08 7.04 19.07
CA TYR A 79 3.38 7.23 20.35
C TYR A 79 2.75 8.63 20.48
N TYR A 80 3.44 9.70 20.07
CA TYR A 80 2.90 11.06 20.14
C TYR A 80 1.72 11.29 19.18
N GLU A 81 1.78 10.75 17.96
CA GLU A 81 0.72 10.93 16.96
C GLU A 81 -0.57 10.14 17.33
N HIS A 82 -0.43 8.91 17.81
CA HIS A 82 -1.57 8.12 18.30
C HIS A 82 -2.20 8.71 19.57
N PHE A 83 -1.38 9.25 20.48
CA PHE A 83 -1.84 9.89 21.71
C PHE A 83 -2.60 11.20 21.43
N ASN A 84 -2.11 12.03 20.50
CA ASN A 84 -2.77 13.30 20.13
C ASN A 84 -4.10 13.09 19.39
N HIS A 85 -4.26 12.00 18.62
CA HIS A 85 -5.52 11.67 17.96
C HIS A 85 -6.62 11.27 18.97
N TRP A 86 -6.25 10.68 20.12
CA TRP A 86 -7.20 10.29 21.17
C TRP A 86 -7.68 11.45 22.04
N LEU A 87 -6.91 12.55 22.11
CA LEU A 87 -7.25 13.76 22.89
C LEU A 87 -8.05 14.82 22.12
N GLY A 88 -8.64 14.50 20.95
CA GLY A 88 -9.54 15.42 20.25
C GLY A 88 -8.84 16.57 19.54
N GLY A 89 -7.73 16.30 18.84
CA GLY A 89 -7.11 17.27 17.94
C GLY A 89 -7.87 17.45 16.63
N GLU A 90 -9.04 18.08 16.65
CA GLU A 90 -9.63 18.67 15.45
C GLU A 90 -8.65 19.72 14.89
N ARG A 91 -7.90 19.38 13.83
CA ARG A 91 -7.32 20.41 12.95
C ARG A 91 -8.40 20.88 11.99
N ASN A 92 -9.33 21.67 12.50
CA ASN A 92 -10.27 22.43 11.69
C ASN A 92 -9.80 23.88 11.58
N GLY A 93 -9.51 24.33 10.34
CA GLY A 93 -9.70 25.74 9.97
C GLY A 93 -8.50 26.53 9.42
N ARG A 94 -8.61 26.82 8.10
CA ARG A 94 -8.07 27.97 7.33
C ARG A 94 -6.58 27.89 6.93
N ARG A 95 -6.17 27.92 5.64
CA ARG A 95 -6.58 28.77 4.50
C ARG A 95 -6.56 30.26 4.85
N THR A 96 -5.36 30.83 4.91
CA THR A 96 -4.83 31.96 4.11
C THR A 96 -3.32 31.94 4.21
#